data_AF-A0A8T1VTU3-F1
#
_entry.id   AF-A0A8T1VTU3-F1
#
_cell.length_a   1.000
_cell.length_b   1.000
_cell.length_c   1.000
_cell.angle_alpha   90.00
_cell.angle_beta   90.00
_cell.angle_gamma   90.00
#
_symmetry.space_group_name_H-M   'P 1'
#
loop_
_entity.id
_entity.type
_entity.pdbx_description
1 polymer ?
#
loop_
_entity_poly.entity_id
_entity_poly.type
_entity_poly.pdbx_seq_one_letter_code
_entity_poly.pdbx_strand_id
1 'polypeptide(L)'
;MTLKLYANLISQPSRAVEWVLRLKKVDHELALTAFGSHTFTSAEFLALNPNGLIPVLQDGDFALFEGHAILVYLAEKFGWTDLYPTDAQAHAKVNEYLHWHHTNARLVTMKVLAPLKRIKLNKQLQDDALLVKEAPTLLAKLVTLMEKFLVKDFVAESDAPTLADFAAYCEFVQVELMGILELTAYPKFAAWMQRMKKVPVHDEIHAALSEFLSSLGLKTKVKKA
;
A
#
# COMPACT_ATOMS: atom_id res chain seq x y z
N MET A 1 -6.19 26.70 4.75
CA MET A 1 -4.97 26.08 4.21
C MET A 1 -5.40 24.73 3.65
N THR A 2 -5.12 24.48 2.38
CA THR A 2 -5.69 23.34 1.64
C THR A 2 -4.66 22.22 1.58
N LEU A 3 -5.01 21.04 2.10
CA LEU A 3 -4.21 19.83 1.91
C LEU A 3 -4.32 19.39 0.46
N LYS A 4 -3.20 18.97 -0.14
CA LYS A 4 -3.13 18.42 -1.48
C LYS A 4 -2.29 17.15 -1.51
N LEU A 5 -2.82 16.09 -2.09
CA LEU A 5 -2.14 14.81 -2.27
C LEU A 5 -1.87 14.56 -3.75
N TYR A 6 -0.60 14.54 -4.13
CA TYR A 6 -0.17 14.04 -5.43
C TYR A 6 -0.07 12.52 -5.37
N ALA A 7 -0.88 11.81 -6.16
CA ALA A 7 -1.01 10.36 -6.03
C ALA A 7 -1.37 9.68 -7.35
N ASN A 8 -1.22 8.36 -7.35
CA ASN A 8 -1.83 7.46 -8.32
C ASN A 8 -2.40 6.27 -7.55
N LEU A 9 -3.70 5.98 -7.66
CA LEU A 9 -4.34 4.93 -6.85
C LEU A 9 -4.03 3.49 -7.30
N ILE A 10 -3.18 3.28 -8.30
CA ILE A 10 -2.54 1.96 -8.50
C ILE A 10 -1.39 1.79 -7.48
N SER A 11 -0.69 2.87 -7.13
CA SER A 11 0.42 2.88 -6.18
C SER A 11 -0.05 2.54 -4.76
N GLN A 12 0.62 1.57 -4.13
CA GLN A 12 0.34 1.07 -2.79
C GLN A 12 0.48 2.18 -1.72
N PRO A 13 1.61 2.91 -1.63
CA PRO A 13 1.75 3.98 -0.63
C PRO A 13 0.76 5.13 -0.87
N SER A 14 0.43 5.46 -2.13
CA SER A 14 -0.59 6.46 -2.42
C SER A 14 -1.98 6.01 -1.98
N ARG A 15 -2.35 4.75 -2.24
CA ARG A 15 -3.62 4.18 -1.75
C ARG A 15 -3.69 4.19 -0.23
N ALA A 16 -2.61 3.85 0.47
CA ALA A 16 -2.62 3.85 1.93
C ALA A 16 -2.91 5.25 2.50
N VAL A 17 -2.24 6.29 1.98
CA VAL A 17 -2.47 7.69 2.39
C VAL A 17 -3.90 8.13 2.05
N GLU A 18 -4.33 7.92 0.81
CA GLU A 18 -5.67 8.30 0.36
C GLU A 18 -6.77 7.60 1.16
N TRP A 19 -6.57 6.32 1.47
CA TRP A 19 -7.53 5.54 2.24
C TRP A 19 -7.71 6.12 3.64
N VAL A 20 -6.62 6.45 4.32
CA VAL A 20 -6.68 7.05 5.66
C VAL A 20 -7.33 8.44 5.60
N LEU A 21 -6.99 9.28 4.62
CA LEU A 21 -7.61 10.60 4.45
C LEU A 21 -9.13 10.49 4.26
N ARG A 22 -9.60 9.58 3.39
CA ARG A 22 -11.05 9.37 3.18
C ARG A 22 -11.73 8.76 4.39
N LEU A 23 -11.10 7.78 5.03
CA LEU A 23 -11.63 7.13 6.24
C LEU A 23 -11.85 8.15 7.36
N LYS A 24 -10.90 9.08 7.52
CA LYS A 24 -10.95 10.16 8.53
C LYS A 24 -11.68 11.40 8.04
N LYS A 25 -12.26 11.36 6.83
CA LYS A 25 -13.07 12.41 6.21
C LYS A 25 -12.35 13.77 6.20
N VAL A 26 -11.07 13.76 5.84
CA VAL A 26 -10.27 14.97 5.68
C VAL A 26 -10.49 15.54 4.29
N ASP A 27 -10.95 16.79 4.22
CA ASP A 27 -11.04 17.52 2.97
C ASP A 27 -9.64 17.83 2.43
N HIS A 28 -9.38 17.42 1.18
CA HIS A 28 -8.12 17.64 0.50
C HIS A 28 -8.30 17.58 -1.02
N GLU A 29 -7.39 18.20 -1.76
CA GLU A 29 -7.29 18.06 -3.21
C GLU A 29 -6.51 16.78 -3.56
N LEU A 30 -7.14 15.83 -4.27
CA LEU A 30 -6.44 14.68 -4.85
C LEU A 30 -5.94 15.00 -6.27
N ALA A 31 -4.66 15.32 -6.40
CA ALA A 31 -4.01 15.53 -7.68
C ALA A 31 -3.54 14.19 -8.26
N LEU A 32 -4.43 13.54 -9.03
CA LEU A 32 -4.10 12.29 -9.72
C LEU A 32 -3.05 12.50 -10.81
N THR A 33 -1.96 11.73 -10.73
CA THR A 33 -0.83 11.77 -11.67
C THR A 33 -0.67 10.42 -12.35
N ALA A 34 -0.63 10.39 -13.68
CA ALA A 34 -0.42 9.14 -14.43
C ALA A 34 1.04 8.69 -14.34
N PHE A 35 1.29 7.37 -14.24
CA PHE A 35 2.66 6.84 -14.33
C PHE A 35 3.33 7.24 -15.64
N GLY A 36 4.56 7.74 -15.57
CA GLY A 36 5.30 8.23 -16.73
C GLY A 36 4.88 9.62 -17.22
N SER A 37 4.00 10.33 -16.50
CA SER A 37 3.68 11.73 -16.78
C SER A 37 4.93 12.62 -16.65
N HIS A 38 5.00 13.66 -17.49
CA HIS A 38 6.00 14.74 -17.39
C HIS A 38 5.95 15.48 -16.05
N THR A 39 4.84 15.37 -15.30
CA THR A 39 4.73 15.91 -13.93
C THR A 39 5.91 15.48 -13.07
N PHE A 40 6.32 14.20 -13.11
CA PHE A 40 7.38 13.67 -12.24
C PHE A 40 8.78 14.21 -12.56
N THR A 41 8.96 14.81 -13.74
CA THR A 41 10.21 15.41 -14.19
C THR A 41 10.15 16.94 -14.24
N SER A 42 9.00 17.54 -13.90
CA SER A 42 8.83 18.99 -13.87
C SER A 42 9.63 19.61 -12.72
N ALA A 43 10.17 20.81 -12.93
CA ALA A 43 10.93 21.51 -11.89
C ALA A 43 10.08 21.78 -10.65
N GLU A 44 8.79 22.06 -10.87
CA GLU A 44 7.80 22.31 -9.83
C GLU A 44 7.59 21.08 -8.94
N PHE A 45 7.43 19.89 -9.54
CA PHE A 45 7.25 18.66 -8.76
C PHE A 45 8.55 18.20 -8.10
N LEU A 46 9.69 18.35 -8.78
CA LEU A 46 11.00 17.99 -8.22
C LEU A 46 11.39 18.90 -7.04
N ALA A 47 10.89 20.13 -6.99
CA ALA A 47 11.03 20.98 -5.81
C ALA A 47 10.25 20.45 -4.59
N LEU A 48 9.16 19.69 -4.80
CA LEU A 48 8.40 19.05 -3.73
C LEU A 48 9.00 17.69 -3.34
N ASN A 49 9.44 16.89 -4.33
CA ASN A 49 10.08 15.60 -4.11
C ASN A 49 11.20 15.38 -5.14
N PRO A 50 12.49 15.46 -4.73
CA PRO A 50 13.62 15.31 -5.65
C PRO A 50 13.72 13.91 -6.25
N ASN A 51 13.04 12.91 -5.69
CA ASN A 51 13.01 11.56 -6.26
C ASN A 51 12.07 11.44 -7.48
N GLY A 52 11.19 12.42 -7.72
CA GLY A 52 10.19 12.34 -8.78
C GLY A 52 9.17 11.20 -8.58
N LEU A 53 8.86 10.87 -7.31
CA LEU A 53 7.96 9.77 -6.94
C LEU A 53 6.71 10.26 -6.19
N ILE A 54 5.71 9.38 -6.12
CA ILE A 54 4.44 9.58 -5.39
C ILE A 54 4.28 8.51 -4.30
N PRO A 55 3.55 8.80 -3.21
CA PRO A 55 2.80 10.03 -2.91
C PRO A 55 3.68 11.23 -2.49
N VAL A 56 3.13 12.43 -2.68
CA VAL A 56 3.62 13.69 -2.09
C VAL A 56 2.44 14.42 -1.47
N LEU A 57 2.54 14.78 -0.19
CA LEU A 57 1.60 15.63 0.52
C LEU A 57 2.10 17.07 0.50
N GLN A 58 1.22 18.01 0.15
CA GLN A 58 1.43 19.44 0.34
C GLN A 58 0.40 19.98 1.32
N ASP A 59 0.87 20.72 2.32
CA ASP A 59 0.09 21.31 3.39
C ASP A 59 0.48 22.79 3.54
N GLY A 60 -0.19 23.64 2.75
CA GLY A 60 0.26 25.02 2.55
C GLY A 60 1.65 25.06 1.91
N ASP A 61 2.61 25.66 2.61
CA ASP A 61 4.00 25.78 2.17
C ASP A 61 4.87 24.56 2.57
N PHE A 62 4.33 23.67 3.41
CA PHE A 62 5.03 22.45 3.81
C PHE A 62 4.78 21.33 2.79
N ALA A 63 5.84 20.64 2.38
CA ALA A 63 5.76 19.47 1.51
C ALA A 63 6.46 18.28 2.16
N LEU A 64 5.88 17.09 1.99
CA LEU A 64 6.39 15.84 2.53
C LEU A 64 6.19 14.71 1.52
N PHE A 65 7.23 13.93 1.29
CA PHE A 65 7.17 12.67 0.55
C PHE A 65 7.55 11.52 1.49
N GLU A 66 7.48 10.27 0.99
CA GLU A 66 7.43 9.01 1.76
C GLU A 66 6.06 8.72 2.36
N GLY A 67 5.38 7.70 1.83
CA GLY A 67 4.00 7.38 2.21
C GLY A 67 3.80 7.11 3.70
N HIS A 68 4.74 6.42 4.35
CA HIS A 68 4.65 6.16 5.79
C HIS A 68 4.88 7.43 6.63
N ALA A 69 5.81 8.29 6.21
CA ALA A 69 6.03 9.57 6.87
C ALA A 69 4.80 10.49 6.75
N ILE A 70 4.16 10.49 5.57
CA ILE A 70 2.89 11.20 5.35
C ILE A 70 1.79 10.67 6.28
N LEU A 71 1.65 9.34 6.40
CA LEU A 71 0.65 8.73 7.30
C LEU A 71 0.86 9.14 8.76
N VAL A 72 2.11 9.09 9.25
CA VAL A 72 2.46 9.50 10.61
C VAL A 72 2.20 10.99 10.82
N TYR A 73 2.66 11.85 9.90
CA TYR A 73 2.43 13.28 9.94
C TYR A 73 0.94 13.63 10.04
N LEU A 74 0.10 13.01 9.21
CA LEU A 74 -1.34 13.24 9.24
C LEU A 74 -1.95 12.77 10.56
N ALA A 75 -1.55 11.60 11.06
CA ALA A 75 -2.04 11.10 12.34
C ALA A 75 -1.67 12.01 13.52
N GLU A 76 -0.45 12.54 13.55
CA GLU A 76 0.01 13.50 14.56
C GLU A 76 -0.69 14.85 14.42
N LYS A 77 -0.77 15.40 13.19
CA LYS A 77 -1.41 16.70 12.90
C LYS A 77 -2.88 16.73 13.32
N PHE A 78 -3.60 15.63 13.10
CA PHE A 78 -5.04 15.54 13.37
C PHE A 78 -5.40 14.76 14.63
N GLY A 79 -4.41 14.28 15.41
CA GLY A 79 -4.63 13.57 16.67
C GLY A 79 -5.30 12.20 16.52
N TRP A 80 -5.00 11.45 15.46
CA TRP A 80 -5.57 10.12 15.18
C TRP A 80 -4.93 9.00 16.00
N THR A 81 -5.09 9.11 17.32
CA THR A 81 -4.56 8.14 18.30
C THR A 81 -5.17 6.75 18.17
N ASP A 82 -6.29 6.61 17.45
CA ASP A 82 -6.90 5.34 17.07
C ASP A 82 -6.09 4.59 16.01
N LEU A 83 -5.44 5.31 15.08
CA LEU A 83 -4.63 4.72 14.01
C LEU A 83 -3.13 4.71 14.37
N TYR A 84 -2.70 5.66 15.19
CA TYR A 84 -1.32 5.83 15.64
C TYR A 84 -1.29 6.12 17.15
N PRO A 85 -1.29 5.07 17.98
CA PRO A 85 -1.35 5.22 19.44
C PRO A 85 -0.18 6.01 20.02
N THR A 86 -0.39 6.66 21.15
CA THR A 86 0.64 7.45 21.86
C THR A 86 1.34 6.67 22.98
N ASP A 87 0.77 5.54 23.42
CA ASP A 87 1.46 4.62 24.33
C ASP A 87 2.77 4.14 23.68
N ALA A 88 3.87 4.19 24.43
CA ALA A 88 5.21 3.96 23.88
C ALA A 88 5.35 2.58 23.23
N GLN A 89 4.73 1.54 23.80
CA GLN A 89 4.83 0.18 23.27
C GLN A 89 3.94 -0.02 22.05
N ALA A 90 2.68 0.41 22.12
CA ALA A 90 1.76 0.33 20.97
C ALA A 90 2.27 1.15 19.77
N HIS A 91 2.78 2.36 20.04
CA HIS A 91 3.45 3.21 19.06
C HIS A 91 4.66 2.53 18.42
N ALA A 92 5.52 1.90 19.24
CA ALA A 92 6.67 1.15 18.74
C ALA A 92 6.27 -0.03 17.86
N LYS A 93 5.14 -0.69 18.13
CA LYS A 93 4.62 -1.80 17.30
C LYS A 93 4.14 -1.36 15.93
N VAL A 94 3.47 -0.21 15.84
CA VAL A 94 3.12 0.37 14.54
C VAL A 94 4.40 0.68 13.75
N ASN A 95 5.36 1.33 14.38
CA ASN A 95 6.63 1.71 13.74
C ASN A 95 7.50 0.51 13.36
N GLU A 96 7.55 -0.55 14.18
CA GLU A 96 8.22 -1.81 13.87
C GLU A 96 7.76 -2.33 12.49
N TYR A 97 6.46 -2.38 12.26
CA TYR A 97 5.92 -2.84 10.98
C TYR A 97 6.19 -1.84 9.85
N LEU A 98 5.94 -0.54 10.04
CA LEU A 98 6.16 0.47 9.01
C LEU A 98 7.62 0.46 8.51
N HIS A 99 8.59 0.31 9.42
CA HIS A 99 9.99 0.19 9.05
C HIS A 99 10.33 -1.16 8.41
N TRP A 100 9.82 -2.27 8.96
CA TRP A 100 10.01 -3.60 8.38
C TRP A 100 9.46 -3.70 6.95
N HIS A 101 8.33 -3.05 6.67
CA HIS A 101 7.65 -3.06 5.38
C HIS A 101 8.57 -2.65 4.22
N HIS A 102 9.42 -1.63 4.39
CA HIS A 102 10.24 -1.06 3.31
C HIS A 102 11.17 -2.08 2.63
N THR A 103 11.72 -3.02 3.38
CA THR A 103 12.65 -4.04 2.87
C THR A 103 12.03 -5.44 2.79
N ASN A 104 10.76 -5.58 3.19
CA ASN A 104 10.07 -6.87 3.23
C ASN A 104 8.77 -6.84 2.43
N ALA A 105 7.65 -6.41 3.00
CA ALA A 105 6.36 -6.40 2.30
C ALA A 105 6.44 -5.69 0.94
N ARG A 106 7.20 -4.59 0.83
CA ARG A 106 7.41 -3.86 -0.43
C ARG A 106 8.02 -4.69 -1.57
N LEU A 107 8.66 -5.82 -1.24
CA LEU A 107 9.17 -6.77 -2.23
C LEU A 107 8.05 -7.40 -3.05
N VAL A 108 6.80 -7.46 -2.58
CA VAL A 108 5.67 -7.94 -3.38
C VAL A 108 5.55 -7.09 -4.65
N THR A 109 5.54 -5.77 -4.54
CA THR A 109 5.48 -4.91 -5.72
C THR A 109 6.74 -5.02 -6.56
N MET A 110 7.92 -4.93 -5.92
CA MET A 110 9.20 -4.85 -6.64
C MET A 110 9.58 -6.15 -7.36
N LYS A 111 9.27 -7.30 -6.78
CA LYS A 111 9.68 -8.62 -7.28
C LYS A 111 8.53 -9.44 -7.86
N VAL A 112 7.28 -9.01 -7.72
CA VAL A 112 6.12 -9.74 -8.27
C VAL A 112 5.32 -8.88 -9.23
N LEU A 113 4.68 -7.81 -8.74
CA LEU A 113 3.78 -7.01 -9.58
C LEU A 113 4.51 -6.29 -10.72
N ALA A 114 5.65 -5.65 -10.44
CA ALA A 114 6.38 -4.89 -11.45
C ALA A 114 6.97 -5.77 -12.56
N PRO A 115 7.62 -6.92 -12.28
CA PRO A 115 8.01 -7.90 -13.31
C PRO A 115 6.83 -8.43 -14.13
N LEU A 116 5.72 -8.83 -13.47
CA LEU A 116 4.53 -9.32 -14.17
C LEU A 116 3.95 -8.27 -15.11
N LYS A 117 3.83 -7.02 -14.65
CA LYS A 117 3.40 -5.89 -15.46
C LYS A 117 4.30 -5.71 -16.68
N ARG A 118 5.62 -5.70 -16.50
CA ARG A 118 6.58 -5.52 -17.60
C ARG A 118 6.46 -6.61 -18.65
N ILE A 119 6.33 -7.88 -18.23
CA ILE A 119 6.10 -9.01 -19.13
C ILE A 119 4.79 -8.83 -19.91
N LYS A 120 3.68 -8.49 -19.24
CA LYS A 120 2.38 -8.28 -19.91
C LYS A 120 2.38 -7.13 -20.91
N LEU A 121 3.26 -6.15 -20.73
CA LEU A 121 3.42 -5.01 -21.63
C LEU A 121 4.52 -5.23 -22.69
N ASN A 122 5.11 -6.43 -22.78
CA ASN A 122 6.26 -6.73 -23.66
C ASN A 122 7.45 -5.78 -23.43
N LYS A 123 7.70 -5.42 -22.17
CA LYS A 123 8.79 -4.54 -21.70
C LYS A 123 9.66 -5.23 -20.65
N GLN A 124 9.78 -6.55 -20.73
CA GLN A 124 10.51 -7.33 -19.72
C GLN A 124 12.00 -6.97 -19.69
N LEU A 125 12.55 -6.91 -18.48
CA LEU A 125 13.98 -6.85 -18.22
C LEU A 125 14.57 -8.27 -18.13
N GLN A 126 15.90 -8.37 -18.19
CA GLN A 126 16.63 -9.64 -18.18
C GLN A 126 16.20 -10.56 -17.01
N ASP A 127 16.02 -10.00 -15.81
CA ASP A 127 15.75 -10.77 -14.59
C ASP A 127 14.25 -11.01 -14.33
N ASP A 128 13.34 -10.42 -15.13
CA ASP A 128 11.90 -10.49 -14.84
C ASP A 128 11.36 -11.92 -14.83
N ALA A 129 11.85 -12.77 -15.75
CA ALA A 129 11.44 -14.17 -15.82
C ALA A 129 11.85 -14.96 -14.56
N LEU A 130 13.05 -14.68 -14.02
CA LEU A 130 13.53 -15.29 -12.78
C LEU A 130 12.71 -14.81 -11.57
N LEU A 131 12.47 -13.50 -11.47
CA LEU A 131 11.68 -12.92 -10.39
C LEU A 131 10.25 -13.51 -10.34
N VAL A 132 9.60 -13.65 -11.50
CA VAL A 132 8.27 -14.27 -11.57
C VAL A 132 8.31 -15.75 -11.19
N LYS A 133 9.35 -16.49 -11.60
CA LYS A 133 9.54 -17.89 -11.20
C LYS A 133 9.72 -18.04 -9.68
N GLU A 134 10.40 -17.10 -9.03
CA GLU A 134 10.66 -17.10 -7.59
C GLU A 134 9.54 -16.50 -6.75
N ALA A 135 8.57 -15.82 -7.37
CA ALA A 135 7.49 -15.13 -6.70
C ALA A 135 6.71 -16.02 -5.69
N PRO A 136 6.35 -17.29 -5.97
CA PRO A 136 5.65 -18.13 -5.00
C PRO A 136 6.44 -18.33 -3.69
N THR A 137 7.75 -18.57 -3.78
CA THR A 137 8.62 -18.75 -2.62
C THR A 137 8.74 -17.46 -1.80
N LEU A 138 8.90 -16.32 -2.48
CA LEU A 138 8.93 -15.01 -1.83
C LEU A 138 7.61 -14.73 -1.11
N LEU A 139 6.48 -14.94 -1.76
CA LEU A 139 5.15 -14.71 -1.21
C LEU A 139 4.89 -15.60 0.01
N ALA A 140 5.21 -16.90 -0.08
CA ALA A 140 5.08 -17.81 1.05
C ALA A 140 5.90 -17.35 2.26
N LYS A 141 7.15 -16.91 2.04
CA LYS A 141 8.00 -16.34 3.09
C LYS A 141 7.36 -15.09 3.72
N LEU A 142 6.92 -14.13 2.90
CA LEU A 142 6.37 -12.86 3.38
C LEU A 142 5.05 -13.05 4.14
N VAL A 143 4.15 -13.90 3.64
CA VAL A 143 2.88 -14.18 4.33
C VAL A 143 3.11 -14.96 5.62
N THR A 144 4.08 -15.88 5.65
CA THR A 144 4.51 -16.53 6.91
C THR A 144 5.04 -15.52 7.94
N LEU A 145 5.71 -14.44 7.50
CA LEU A 145 6.12 -13.37 8.40
C LEU A 145 4.94 -12.52 8.85
N MET A 146 3.96 -12.25 7.97
CA MET A 146 2.72 -11.56 8.35
C MET A 146 1.94 -12.30 9.44
N GLU A 147 1.87 -13.64 9.40
CA GLU A 147 1.25 -14.46 10.45
C GLU A 147 1.87 -14.23 11.85
N LYS A 148 3.12 -13.78 11.92
CA LYS A 148 3.80 -13.42 13.18
C LYS A 148 3.43 -12.05 13.70
N PHE A 149 3.17 -11.09 12.81
CA PHE A 149 2.68 -9.76 13.20
C PHE A 149 1.21 -9.81 13.66
N LEU A 150 0.43 -10.75 13.13
CA LEU A 150 -0.96 -10.98 13.51
C LEU A 150 -1.07 -11.78 14.82
N VAL A 151 -0.53 -11.24 15.91
CA VAL A 151 -0.69 -11.79 17.27
C VAL A 151 -2.13 -11.59 17.75
N LYS A 152 -2.67 -10.39 17.49
CA LYS A 152 -4.09 -10.07 17.62
C LYS A 152 -4.76 -10.03 16.23
N ASP A 153 -5.92 -9.41 16.14
CA ASP A 153 -6.66 -9.28 14.89
C ASP A 153 -5.97 -8.38 13.84
N PHE A 154 -5.03 -7.52 14.27
CA PHE A 154 -4.32 -6.56 13.42
C PHE A 154 -2.80 -6.57 13.65
N VAL A 155 -2.04 -6.01 12.70
CA VAL A 155 -0.58 -6.17 12.54
C VAL A 155 0.26 -5.62 13.71
N ALA A 156 -0.22 -4.58 14.40
CA ALA A 156 0.50 -3.92 15.48
C ALA A 156 0.04 -4.37 16.88
N GLU A 157 -0.32 -5.64 17.02
CA GLU A 157 -0.87 -6.21 18.27
C GLU A 157 -2.10 -5.45 18.80
N SER A 158 -2.88 -4.88 17.87
CA SER A 158 -4.05 -4.05 18.15
C SER A 158 -5.37 -4.77 17.88
N ASP A 159 -6.44 -4.28 18.51
CA ASP A 159 -7.82 -4.76 18.33
C ASP A 159 -8.58 -3.99 17.22
N ALA A 160 -7.94 -2.99 16.63
CA ALA A 160 -8.43 -2.16 15.53
C ALA A 160 -7.29 -1.90 14.52
N PRO A 161 -7.60 -1.61 13.24
CA PRO A 161 -6.57 -1.34 12.24
C PRO A 161 -5.81 -0.06 12.56
N THR A 162 -4.49 -0.13 12.43
CA THR A 162 -3.55 0.99 12.61
C THR A 162 -2.93 1.40 11.28
N LEU A 163 -2.09 2.44 11.27
CA LEU A 163 -1.32 2.82 10.07
C LEU A 163 -0.54 1.64 9.46
N ALA A 164 -0.06 0.70 10.29
CA ALA A 164 0.61 -0.51 9.84
C ALA A 164 -0.29 -1.39 8.96
N ASP A 165 -1.57 -1.53 9.31
CA ASP A 165 -2.54 -2.33 8.56
C ASP A 165 -2.86 -1.71 7.20
N PHE A 166 -3.01 -0.38 7.11
CA PHE A 166 -3.23 0.31 5.83
C PHE A 166 -2.04 0.15 4.88
N ALA A 167 -0.81 0.33 5.40
CA ALA A 167 0.42 0.09 4.65
C ALA A 167 0.52 -1.37 4.18
N ALA A 168 0.33 -2.33 5.09
CA ALA A 168 0.36 -3.76 4.81
C ALA A 168 -0.67 -4.15 3.74
N TYR A 169 -1.92 -3.77 3.94
CA TYR A 169 -3.02 -4.25 3.14
C TYR A 169 -2.91 -3.78 1.69
N CYS A 170 -2.55 -2.50 1.48
CA CYS A 170 -2.38 -1.99 0.12
C CYS A 170 -1.30 -2.72 -0.68
N GLU A 171 -0.31 -3.32 -0.01
CA GLU A 171 0.73 -4.14 -0.61
C GLU A 171 0.27 -5.59 -0.88
N PHE A 172 -0.52 -6.19 0.02
CA PHE A 172 -0.93 -7.59 -0.09
C PHE A 172 -2.22 -7.84 -0.87
N VAL A 173 -3.15 -6.88 -0.93
CA VAL A 173 -4.41 -7.01 -1.68
C VAL A 173 -4.19 -7.31 -3.17
N GLN A 174 -3.08 -6.86 -3.76
CA GLN A 174 -2.73 -7.20 -5.13
C GLN A 174 -2.44 -8.69 -5.32
N VAL A 175 -1.89 -9.38 -4.31
CA VAL A 175 -1.62 -10.82 -4.35
C VAL A 175 -2.93 -11.59 -4.46
N GLU A 176 -3.91 -11.22 -3.63
CA GLU A 176 -5.25 -11.80 -3.65
C GLU A 176 -5.96 -11.50 -4.98
N LEU A 177 -5.95 -10.23 -5.42
CA LEU A 177 -6.58 -9.83 -6.69
C LEU A 177 -5.97 -10.52 -7.91
N MET A 178 -4.69 -10.90 -7.87
CA MET A 178 -4.05 -11.69 -8.92
C MET A 178 -4.28 -13.20 -8.79
N GLY A 179 -4.71 -13.69 -7.62
CA GLY A 179 -4.92 -15.11 -7.36
C GLY A 179 -3.65 -15.96 -7.45
N ILE A 180 -2.50 -15.38 -7.10
CA ILE A 180 -1.17 -16.01 -7.24
C ILE A 180 -0.67 -16.66 -5.94
N LEU A 181 -1.49 -16.67 -4.89
CA LEU A 181 -1.22 -17.32 -3.62
C LEU A 181 -2.51 -17.91 -3.07
N GLU A 182 -2.44 -19.17 -2.62
CA GLU A 182 -3.53 -19.82 -1.91
C GLU A 182 -3.54 -19.34 -0.45
N LEU A 183 -4.52 -18.52 -0.09
CA LEU A 183 -4.59 -17.88 1.22
C LEU A 183 -5.01 -18.83 2.34
N THR A 184 -5.70 -19.93 2.02
CA THR A 184 -6.20 -20.88 3.02
C THR A 184 -5.10 -21.57 3.83
N ALA A 185 -3.85 -21.59 3.33
CA ALA A 185 -2.68 -22.07 4.05
C ALA A 185 -2.21 -21.12 5.19
N TYR A 186 -2.74 -19.90 5.24
CA TYR A 186 -2.33 -18.83 6.15
C TYR A 186 -3.56 -18.27 6.88
N PRO A 187 -4.05 -18.95 7.94
CA PRO A 187 -5.36 -18.67 8.50
C PRO A 187 -5.47 -17.29 9.15
N LYS A 188 -4.43 -16.79 9.84
CA LYS A 188 -4.50 -15.47 10.48
C LYS A 188 -4.45 -14.37 9.42
N PHE A 189 -3.59 -14.53 8.42
CA PHE A 189 -3.47 -13.62 7.30
C PHE A 189 -4.76 -13.57 6.49
N ALA A 190 -5.34 -14.74 6.17
CA ALA A 190 -6.62 -14.81 5.47
C ALA A 190 -7.73 -14.11 6.28
N ALA A 191 -7.81 -14.36 7.59
CA ALA A 191 -8.78 -13.69 8.45
C ALA A 191 -8.58 -12.16 8.49
N TRP A 192 -7.32 -11.72 8.59
CA TRP A 192 -6.96 -10.29 8.55
C TRP A 192 -7.32 -9.63 7.22
N MET A 193 -7.04 -10.27 6.09
CA MET A 193 -7.46 -9.80 4.76
C MET A 193 -8.99 -9.61 4.71
N GLN A 194 -9.76 -10.55 5.26
CA GLN A 194 -11.23 -10.44 5.32
C GLN A 194 -11.72 -9.34 6.28
N ARG A 195 -11.01 -9.07 7.38
CA ARG A 195 -11.30 -7.93 8.26
C ARG A 195 -11.05 -6.60 7.54
N MET A 196 -9.92 -6.47 6.86
CA MET A 196 -9.54 -5.24 6.16
C MET A 196 -10.50 -4.88 5.01
N LYS A 197 -11.10 -5.88 4.33
CA LYS A 197 -12.16 -5.64 3.33
C LYS A 197 -13.41 -4.97 3.90
N LYS A 198 -13.65 -5.08 5.21
CA LYS A 198 -14.80 -4.47 5.89
C LYS A 198 -14.53 -3.03 6.34
N VAL A 199 -13.28 -2.57 6.22
CA VAL A 199 -12.93 -1.18 6.57
C VAL A 199 -13.60 -0.24 5.56
N PRO A 200 -14.24 0.85 6.00
CA PRO A 200 -14.94 1.77 5.09
C PRO A 200 -14.05 2.27 3.95
N VAL A 201 -14.69 2.59 2.81
CA VAL A 201 -14.03 3.11 1.60
C VAL A 201 -13.09 2.09 0.92
N HIS A 202 -13.04 0.83 1.38
CA HIS A 202 -12.16 -0.20 0.83
C HIS A 202 -12.30 -0.35 -0.71
N ASP A 203 -13.51 -0.59 -1.20
CA ASP A 203 -13.73 -0.91 -2.61
C ASP A 203 -13.38 0.27 -3.53
N GLU A 204 -13.73 1.50 -3.12
CA GLU A 204 -13.41 2.73 -3.85
C GLU A 204 -11.90 2.93 -3.98
N ILE A 205 -11.14 2.74 -2.90
CA ILE A 205 -9.67 2.90 -2.89
C ILE A 205 -8.99 1.86 -3.78
N HIS A 206 -9.55 0.66 -3.88
CA HIS A 206 -8.94 -0.46 -4.60
C HIS A 206 -9.45 -0.61 -6.05
N ALA A 207 -10.44 0.18 -6.46
CA ALA A 207 -11.02 0.15 -7.81
C ALA A 207 -9.96 0.33 -8.91
N ALA A 208 -9.14 1.37 -8.81
CA ALA A 208 -8.10 1.67 -9.81
C ALA A 208 -7.07 0.53 -9.96
N LEU A 209 -6.63 -0.08 -8.86
CA LEU A 209 -5.77 -1.27 -8.90
C LEU A 209 -6.49 -2.45 -9.57
N SER A 210 -7.75 -2.71 -9.20
CA SER A 210 -8.55 -3.80 -9.74
C SER A 210 -8.74 -3.68 -11.27
N GLU A 211 -9.04 -2.48 -11.76
CA GLU A 211 -9.16 -2.19 -13.19
C GLU A 211 -7.82 -2.36 -13.90
N PHE A 212 -6.74 -1.85 -13.32
CA PHE A 212 -5.39 -1.98 -13.86
C PHE A 212 -4.94 -3.45 -13.98
N LEU A 213 -5.19 -4.28 -12.96
CA LEU A 213 -4.90 -5.71 -13.03
C LEU A 213 -5.77 -6.41 -14.08
N SER A 214 -7.02 -5.98 -14.26
CA SER A 214 -7.91 -6.51 -15.28
C SER A 214 -7.42 -6.18 -16.69
N SER A 215 -6.97 -4.94 -16.94
CA SER A 215 -6.45 -4.51 -18.24
C SER A 215 -5.17 -5.24 -18.64
N LEU A 216 -4.40 -5.75 -17.68
CA LEU A 216 -3.21 -6.57 -17.92
C LEU A 216 -3.49 -8.08 -18.01
N GLY A 217 -4.75 -8.49 -17.84
CA GLY A 217 -5.10 -9.92 -17.73
C GLY A 217 -4.38 -10.62 -16.57
N LEU A 218 -4.10 -9.87 -15.49
CA LEU A 218 -3.47 -10.36 -14.26
C LEU A 218 -4.47 -10.56 -13.14
N LYS A 219 -5.66 -9.94 -13.20
CA LYS A 219 -6.71 -10.16 -12.19
C LYS A 219 -7.24 -11.59 -12.29
N THR A 220 -7.34 -12.27 -11.15
CA THR A 220 -7.97 -13.59 -11.11
C THR A 220 -9.45 -13.46 -11.54
N LYS A 221 -9.86 -14.36 -12.41
CA LYS A 221 -11.28 -14.58 -12.68
C LYS A 221 -11.81 -15.36 -11.49
N VAL A 222 -12.19 -14.69 -10.41
CA VAL A 222 -12.80 -15.38 -9.26
C VAL A 222 -14.02 -16.15 -9.81
N LYS A 223 -13.96 -17.49 -9.75
CA LYS A 223 -15.19 -18.29 -9.77
C LYS A 223 -15.98 -17.83 -8.56
N LYS A 224 -17.12 -17.18 -8.77
CA LYS A 224 -18.09 -16.93 -7.70
C LYS A 224 -18.28 -18.27 -6.98
N ALA A 225 -17.83 -18.35 -5.73
CA ALA A 225 -18.31 -19.35 -4.80
C ALA A 225 -19.74 -18.96 -4.40
#